data_AF-A0A8T1SLX9-F1
#
_entry.id   AF-A0A8T1SLX9-F1
#
_cell.length_a   1.000
_cell.length_b   1.000
_cell.length_c   1.000
_cell.angle_alpha   90.00
_cell.angle_beta   90.00
_cell.angle_gamma   90.00
#
_symmetry.space_group_name_H-M   'P 1'
#
loop_
_entity.id
_entity.type
_entity.pdbx_description
1 polymer ?
#
loop_
_entity_poly.entity_id
_entity_poly.type
_entity_poly.pdbx_seq_one_letter_code
_entity_poly.pdbx_strand_id
1 'polypeptide(L)'
;ALRPVARDIVRILWFSEQRGTHIAEAKPQGPAFNVNFLPYFSNRLAIHAGNLSLEIRDLRREDQGPYRAVVDIASDPTNPRAFSYELSVRGRGQEGDGSSGGTTHRPGGGERGTSTGPPAGGAPLTTAG
;
A
#
# COMPACT_ATOMS: atom_id res chain seq x y z
N ALA A 1 -7.83 28.74 23.88
CA ALA A 1 -7.41 29.05 22.49
C ALA A 1 -6.44 27.97 22.04
N LEU A 2 -6.73 27.29 20.92
CA LEU A 2 -5.81 26.32 20.32
C LEU A 2 -4.56 27.11 19.87
N ARG A 3 -3.37 26.71 20.34
CA ARG A 3 -2.11 27.33 19.90
C ARG A 3 -1.96 27.12 18.39
N PRO A 4 -1.46 28.10 17.61
CA PRO A 4 -1.09 27.85 16.23
C PRO A 4 -0.05 26.73 16.23
N VAL A 5 -0.40 25.57 15.65
CA VAL A 5 0.36 24.32 15.79
C VAL A 5 1.77 24.43 15.19
N ALA A 6 2.02 25.37 14.28
CA ALA A 6 3.35 25.67 13.79
C ALA A 6 3.44 27.09 13.20
N ARG A 7 4.11 28.01 13.91
CA ARG A 7 4.31 29.40 13.43
C ARG A 7 5.44 29.52 12.41
N ASP A 8 6.32 28.55 12.41
CA ASP A 8 7.51 28.46 11.59
C ASP A 8 7.29 27.67 10.30
N ILE A 9 6.19 26.93 10.14
CA ILE A 9 5.86 26.31 8.86
C ILE A 9 5.41 27.36 7.85
N VAL A 10 6.17 27.49 6.76
CA VAL A 10 5.88 28.37 5.63
C VAL A 10 4.98 27.65 4.64
N ARG A 11 5.30 26.38 4.34
CA ARG A 11 4.62 25.60 3.31
C ARG A 11 4.72 24.11 3.59
N ILE A 12 3.68 23.37 3.20
CA ILE A 12 3.72 21.91 3.08
C ILE A 12 3.32 21.53 1.66
N LEU A 13 4.09 20.64 1.04
CA LEU A 13 3.75 19.98 -0.21
C LEU A 13 3.58 18.48 0.03
N TRP A 14 2.45 17.91 -0.38
CA TRP A 14 2.24 16.47 -0.34
C TRP A 14 2.41 15.87 -1.73
N PHE A 15 3.08 14.73 -1.81
CA PHE A 15 3.39 14.00 -3.03
C PHE A 15 2.81 12.60 -2.99
N SER A 16 2.32 12.14 -4.13
CA SER A 16 2.14 10.71 -4.40
C SER A 16 3.31 10.27 -5.27
N GLU A 17 4.22 9.48 -4.70
CA GLU A 17 5.43 9.03 -5.41
C GLU A 17 5.06 8.10 -6.57
N GLN A 18 3.97 7.33 -6.43
CA GLN A 18 3.42 6.52 -7.53
C GLN A 18 2.91 7.37 -8.70
N ARG A 19 2.37 8.56 -8.44
CA ARG A 19 1.89 9.49 -9.47
C ARG A 19 2.98 10.46 -9.95
N GLY A 20 4.13 10.49 -9.26
CA GLY A 20 5.29 11.31 -9.62
C GLY A 20 5.11 12.82 -9.44
N THR A 21 4.11 13.30 -8.69
CA THR A 21 3.88 14.73 -8.50
C THR A 21 3.20 15.08 -7.17
N HIS A 22 3.18 16.38 -6.85
CA HIS A 22 2.48 16.90 -5.69
C HIS A 22 0.95 16.88 -5.92
N ILE A 23 0.21 16.56 -4.86
CA ILE A 23 -1.25 16.35 -4.88
C ILE A 23 -1.99 17.42 -4.07
N ALA A 24 -1.28 18.11 -3.16
CA ALA A 24 -1.82 19.16 -2.32
C ALA A 24 -0.70 20.10 -1.84
N GLU A 25 -1.09 21.33 -1.48
CA GLU A 25 -0.22 22.36 -0.89
C GLU A 25 -0.96 23.09 0.24
N ALA A 26 -0.24 23.36 1.33
CA ALA A 26 -0.73 24.20 2.42
C ALA A 26 0.25 25.34 2.70
N LYS A 27 -0.27 26.56 2.85
CA LYS A 27 0.48 27.73 3.35
C LYS A 27 -0.20 28.24 4.62
N PRO A 28 0.17 27.74 5.82
CA PRO A 28 -0.55 28.04 7.06
C PRO A 28 -0.58 29.53 7.45
N GLN A 29 0.43 30.29 7.02
CA GLN A 29 0.52 31.74 7.25
C GLN A 29 -0.05 32.56 6.09
N GLY A 30 -0.56 31.92 5.04
CA GLY A 30 -1.10 32.56 3.85
C GLY A 30 -2.58 32.17 3.61
N PRO A 31 -3.20 32.73 2.56
CA PRO A 31 -4.61 32.51 2.29
C PRO A 31 -4.94 31.17 1.62
N ALA A 32 -3.94 30.32 1.31
CA ALA A 32 -4.10 29.26 0.34
C ALA A 32 -3.80 27.86 0.89
N PHE A 33 -4.86 27.05 0.90
CA PHE A 33 -4.78 25.59 0.85
C PHE A 33 -5.22 25.18 -0.56
N ASN A 34 -4.33 24.53 -1.30
CA ASN A 34 -4.59 24.12 -2.66
C ASN A 34 -4.65 22.59 -2.70
N VAL A 35 -5.69 22.07 -3.35
CA VAL A 35 -5.90 20.64 -3.59
C VAL A 35 -6.26 20.43 -5.05
N ASN A 36 -6.41 19.17 -5.47
CA ASN A 36 -6.85 18.77 -6.81
C ASN A 36 -5.84 19.13 -7.93
N PHE A 37 -4.54 19.12 -7.64
CA PHE A 37 -3.49 19.22 -8.66
C PHE A 37 -3.53 18.05 -9.67
N LEU A 38 -4.19 16.94 -9.29
CA LEU A 38 -4.43 15.80 -10.16
C LEU A 38 -5.93 15.49 -10.24
N PRO A 39 -6.50 15.31 -11.45
CA PRO A 39 -7.89 14.90 -11.62
C PRO A 39 -8.26 13.62 -10.87
N TYR A 40 -7.29 12.72 -10.71
CA TYR A 40 -7.43 11.45 -10.00
C TYR A 40 -7.89 11.60 -8.53
N PHE A 41 -7.54 12.70 -7.87
CA PHE A 41 -7.91 12.99 -6.49
C PHE A 41 -9.03 14.02 -6.36
N SER A 42 -9.67 14.41 -7.48
CA SER A 42 -10.73 15.43 -7.48
C SER A 42 -11.81 15.14 -6.44
N ASN A 43 -12.09 16.13 -5.59
CA ASN A 43 -13.10 16.08 -4.53
C ASN A 43 -12.82 15.03 -3.42
N ARG A 44 -11.65 14.38 -3.44
CA ARG A 44 -11.25 13.40 -2.43
C ARG A 44 -10.20 13.94 -1.45
N LEU A 45 -9.59 15.09 -1.72
CA LEU A 45 -8.60 15.68 -0.82
C LEU A 45 -9.23 16.70 0.11
N ALA A 46 -8.89 16.62 1.39
CA ALA A 46 -9.19 17.64 2.37
C ALA A 46 -7.94 17.96 3.19
N ILE A 47 -7.69 19.24 3.43
CA ILE A 47 -6.64 19.71 4.33
C ILE A 47 -7.28 20.16 5.64
N HIS A 48 -6.78 19.62 6.75
CA HIS A 48 -7.24 19.96 8.09
C HIS A 48 -6.36 21.07 8.69
N ALA A 49 -6.80 22.32 8.59
CA ALA A 49 -6.01 23.48 8.99
C ALA A 49 -5.57 23.47 10.48
N GLY A 50 -6.33 22.81 11.36
CA GLY A 50 -6.04 22.77 12.80
C GLY A 50 -4.79 21.95 13.17
N ASN A 51 -4.39 20.98 12.34
CA ASN A 51 -3.24 20.10 12.59
C ASN A 51 -2.35 19.91 11.35
N LEU A 52 -2.66 20.60 10.25
CA LEU A 52 -1.92 20.56 8.98
C LEU A 52 -1.81 19.14 8.40
N SER A 53 -2.86 18.33 8.53
CA SER A 53 -2.92 17.00 7.91
C SER A 53 -3.63 17.02 6.55
N LEU A 54 -3.25 16.09 5.69
CA LEU A 54 -3.94 15.78 4.44
C LEU A 54 -4.78 14.51 4.64
N GLU A 55 -6.03 14.57 4.23
CA GLU A 55 -6.95 13.44 4.16
C GLU A 55 -7.22 13.10 2.70
N ILE A 56 -7.18 11.80 2.38
CA ILE A 56 -7.70 11.24 1.14
C ILE A 56 -8.99 10.48 1.50
N ARG A 57 -10.13 11.01 1.08
CA ARG A 57 -11.47 10.42 1.24
C ARG A 57 -11.68 9.32 0.21
N ASP A 58 -12.59 8.39 0.54
CA ASP A 58 -12.98 7.29 -0.34
C ASP A 58 -11.77 6.56 -0.92
N LEU A 59 -10.88 6.09 -0.03
CA LEU A 59 -9.66 5.39 -0.38
C LEU A 59 -9.95 4.18 -1.28
N ARG A 60 -9.12 4.03 -2.31
CA ARG A 60 -9.20 2.98 -3.32
C ARG A 60 -7.94 2.13 -3.29
N ARG A 61 -8.00 0.93 -3.88
CA ARG A 61 -6.82 0.06 -3.97
C ARG A 61 -5.68 0.73 -4.75
N GLU A 62 -6.01 1.59 -5.70
CA GLU A 62 -5.06 2.33 -6.54
C GLU A 62 -4.45 3.55 -5.83
N ASP A 63 -4.89 3.86 -4.61
CA ASP A 63 -4.28 4.88 -3.74
C ASP A 63 -3.15 4.30 -2.87
N GLN A 64 -2.90 2.99 -2.94
CA GLN A 64 -1.78 2.36 -2.24
C GLN A 64 -0.43 2.84 -2.78
N GLY A 65 0.57 2.92 -1.91
CA GLY A 65 1.93 3.23 -2.30
C GLY A 65 2.59 4.28 -1.42
N PRO A 66 3.79 4.72 -1.81
CA PRO A 66 4.54 5.73 -1.07
C PRO A 66 3.97 7.13 -1.30
N TYR A 67 3.91 7.87 -0.20
CA TYR A 67 3.59 9.29 -0.12
C TYR A 67 4.69 9.99 0.65
N ARG A 68 4.91 11.25 0.29
CA ARG A 68 5.89 12.12 0.96
C ARG A 68 5.26 13.47 1.24
N ALA A 69 5.59 14.06 2.38
CA ALA A 69 5.29 15.45 2.69
C ALA A 69 6.61 16.20 2.87
N VAL A 70 6.79 17.29 2.13
CA VAL A 70 7.93 18.21 2.29
C VAL A 70 7.43 19.44 3.04
N VAL A 71 8.09 19.80 4.13
CA VAL A 71 7.72 20.92 5.00
C VAL A 71 8.82 21.95 4.97
N ASP A 72 8.52 23.12 4.42
CA ASP A 72 9.42 24.27 4.43
C ASP A 72 9.23 25.07 5.72
N ILE A 73 10.33 25.35 6.40
CA ILE A 73 10.37 26.08 7.67
C ILE A 73 10.97 27.47 7.44
N ALA A 74 10.42 28.45 8.13
CA ALA A 74 10.95 29.81 8.18
C ALA A 74 12.42 29.76 8.60
N SER A 75 13.27 30.25 7.71
CA SER A 75 14.72 30.23 7.87
C SER A 75 15.33 31.40 7.13
N ASP A 76 16.64 31.55 7.28
CA ASP A 76 17.42 32.43 6.43
C ASP A 76 17.20 32.07 4.95
N PRO A 77 16.81 33.03 4.07
CA PRO A 77 16.65 32.78 2.64
C PRO A 77 17.91 32.25 1.95
N THR A 78 19.09 32.55 2.49
CA THR A 78 20.38 32.03 2.00
C THR A 78 20.69 30.62 2.48
N ASN A 79 19.96 30.12 3.48
CA ASN A 79 20.08 28.78 4.02
C ASN A 79 18.69 28.18 4.32
N PRO A 80 17.94 27.77 3.28
CA PRO A 80 16.59 27.27 3.42
C PRO A 80 16.56 25.95 4.20
N ARG A 81 15.60 25.83 5.13
CA ARG A 81 15.39 24.61 5.90
C ARG A 81 14.10 23.93 5.51
N ALA A 82 14.18 22.63 5.24
CA ALA A 82 13.04 21.78 5.04
C ALA A 82 13.27 20.41 5.69
N PHE A 83 12.19 19.73 6.05
CA PHE A 83 12.21 18.31 6.39
C PHE A 83 11.15 17.57 5.60
N SER A 84 11.35 16.25 5.47
CA SER A 84 10.43 15.38 4.75
C SER A 84 9.91 14.26 5.66
N TYR A 85 8.63 13.94 5.51
CA TYR A 85 8.03 12.74 6.06
C TYR A 85 7.65 11.80 4.94
N GLU A 86 7.85 10.51 5.13
CA GLU A 86 7.48 9.48 4.16
C GLU A 86 6.54 8.47 4.83
N LEU A 87 5.52 8.05 4.09
CA LEU A 87 4.50 7.10 4.55
C LEU A 87 4.16 6.16 3.39
N SER A 88 3.92 4.88 3.68
CA SER A 88 3.40 3.94 2.70
C SER A 88 1.97 3.52 3.04
N VAL A 89 1.02 3.83 2.16
CA VAL A 89 -0.36 3.36 2.29
C VAL A 89 -0.43 1.93 1.75
N ARG A 90 -0.89 1.00 2.58
CA ARG A 90 -1.05 -0.42 2.22
C ARG A 90 -2.51 -0.81 2.29
N GLY A 91 -2.95 -1.61 1.33
CA GLY A 91 -4.27 -2.23 1.37
C GLY A 91 -4.33 -3.25 2.50
N ARG A 92 -5.53 -3.46 3.04
CA ARG A 92 -5.75 -4.57 3.97
C ARG A 92 -5.49 -5.86 3.20
N GLY A 93 -4.49 -6.64 3.63
CA GLY A 93 -4.38 -8.02 3.19
C GLY A 93 -5.68 -8.73 3.53
N GLN A 94 -6.19 -9.56 2.62
CA GLN A 94 -7.08 -10.63 3.09
C GLN A 94 -6.23 -11.43 4.08
N GLU A 95 -6.46 -11.25 5.37
CA GLU A 95 -6.20 -12.28 6.35
C GLU A 95 -6.99 -13.48 5.82
N GLY A 96 -6.30 -14.34 5.09
CA GLY A 96 -6.85 -15.62 4.70
C GLY A 96 -7.34 -16.27 5.96
N ASP A 97 -8.55 -16.81 5.88
CA ASP A 97 -9.12 -17.75 6.82
C ASP A 97 -8.17 -18.97 6.88
N GLY A 98 -7.08 -18.80 7.63
CA GLY A 98 -6.10 -19.81 7.95
C GLY A 98 -6.61 -20.69 9.07
N SER A 99 -7.87 -21.13 8.97
CA SER A 99 -8.30 -22.33 9.68
C SER A 99 -7.74 -23.52 8.91
N SER A 100 -6.47 -23.82 9.16
CA SER A 100 -5.91 -25.15 8.92
C SER A 100 -6.57 -26.09 9.94
N GLY A 101 -7.83 -26.45 9.67
CA GLY A 101 -8.52 -27.55 10.33
C GLY A 101 -7.96 -28.84 9.79
N GLY A 102 -7.04 -29.45 10.53
CA GLY A 102 -6.50 -30.75 10.20
C GLY A 102 -7.57 -31.83 10.23
N THR A 103 -7.54 -32.75 9.27
CA THR A 103 -7.61 -34.19 9.54
C THR A 103 -7.02 -34.93 8.35
N THR A 104 -5.95 -35.66 8.62
CA THR A 104 -5.40 -36.75 7.83
C THR A 104 -6.51 -37.73 7.42
N HIS A 105 -6.78 -37.86 6.13
CA HIS A 105 -7.46 -39.03 5.59
C HIS A 105 -6.48 -39.87 4.78
N ARG A 106 -5.88 -40.85 5.45
CA ARG A 106 -5.09 -41.93 4.85
C ARG A 106 -6.05 -43.08 4.57
N PRO A 107 -6.34 -43.47 3.31
CA PRO A 107 -6.99 -44.74 3.06
C PRO A 107 -5.91 -45.81 2.93
N GLY A 108 -5.80 -46.67 3.94
CA GLY A 108 -4.99 -47.87 3.92
C GLY A 108 -5.74 -49.01 4.60
N GLY A 109 -5.91 -50.12 3.88
CA GLY A 109 -6.67 -51.33 4.27
C GLY A 109 -7.89 -51.48 3.35
N GLY A 110 -7.89 -52.28 2.28
CA GLY A 110 -7.20 -53.54 2.07
C GLY A 110 -8.08 -54.67 2.59
N GLU A 111 -9.05 -55.11 1.79
CA GLU A 111 -9.59 -56.48 1.85
C GLU A 111 -10.51 -56.83 0.66
N ARG A 112 -10.23 -58.02 0.10
CA ARG A 112 -11.17 -59.03 -0.42
C ARG A 112 -11.57 -59.03 -1.92
N GLY A 113 -10.90 -59.94 -2.67
CA GLY A 113 -11.44 -60.77 -3.78
C GLY A 113 -11.82 -60.03 -5.07
N THR A 114 -11.59 -60.50 -6.30
CA THR A 114 -11.41 -61.85 -6.85
C THR A 114 -10.77 -61.73 -8.24
N SER A 115 -9.74 -62.54 -8.47
CA SER A 115 -9.53 -63.42 -9.63
C SER A 115 -10.27 -63.13 -10.96
N THR A 116 -9.49 -62.92 -12.03
CA THR A 116 -9.49 -63.58 -13.37
C THR A 116 -8.63 -62.68 -14.28
N GLY A 117 -7.37 -62.98 -14.59
CA GLY A 117 -6.92 -64.00 -15.53
C GLY A 117 -6.02 -63.32 -16.61
N PRO A 118 -5.05 -64.01 -17.24
CA PRO A 118 -3.80 -63.42 -17.75
C PRO A 118 -3.70 -63.53 -19.31
N PRO A 119 -2.50 -63.57 -19.94
CA PRO A 119 -1.38 -62.61 -20.03
C PRO A 119 -0.98 -62.30 -21.50
N ALA A 120 -0.15 -61.29 -21.75
CA ALA A 120 0.82 -61.19 -22.87
C ALA A 120 1.43 -59.79 -22.83
N GLY A 121 2.72 -59.52 -22.99
CA GLY A 121 3.88 -60.29 -23.39
C GLY A 121 4.97 -59.25 -23.76
N GLY A 122 6.24 -59.57 -23.51
CA GLY A 122 7.39 -58.84 -24.08
C GLY A 122 8.17 -57.94 -23.12
N ALA A 123 9.24 -58.50 -22.55
CA ALA A 123 10.50 -57.78 -22.31
C ALA A 123 11.37 -57.91 -23.60
N PRO A 124 12.59 -57.33 -23.75
CA PRO A 124 13.41 -56.60 -22.77
C PRO A 124 14.20 -55.36 -23.29
N LEU A 125 14.93 -54.74 -22.35
CA LEU A 125 16.18 -53.95 -22.40
C LEU A 125 16.70 -53.34 -23.72
N THR A 126 17.18 -52.09 -23.68
CA THR A 126 18.63 -51.74 -23.74
C THR A 126 18.95 -50.22 -23.66
N THR A 127 19.96 -49.92 -22.84
CA THR A 127 21.07 -48.95 -22.95
C THR A 127 20.85 -47.50 -23.42
N ALA A 128 21.20 -46.55 -22.54
CA ALA A 128 21.67 -45.21 -22.91
C ALA A 128 23.19 -45.16 -22.77
N GLY A 129 23.86 -44.54 -23.76
CA GLY A 129 25.27 -44.18 -23.74
C GLY A 129 25.54 -42.81 -23.15
#